data_AF-A0A2E5ZCD0-F1
#
_entry.id   AF-A0A2E5ZCD0-F1
#
_cell.length_a   1.000
_cell.length_b   1.000
_cell.length_c   1.000
_cell.angle_alpha   90.00
_cell.angle_beta   90.00
_cell.angle_gamma   90.00
#
_symmetry.space_group_name_H-M   'P 1'
#
loop_
_entity.id
_entity.type
_entity.pdbx_description
1 polymer ?
#
loop_
_entity_poly.entity_id
_entity_poly.type
_entity_poly.pdbx_seq_one_letter_code
_entity_poly.pdbx_strand_id
1 'polypeptide(L)'
;MEITKEIVLKFTLICGPLVLASYVYGVSHTENPVELWGGIPPSWRVYIVPFMFIAALGFLIYWYVIFFQFDDSSFESLRWPWIDSDGNGATRLLIAYALILIPSALWIESTIFHIENDFSWTPILVIGTLFLTSIGNVMLGLLAYSSYRDGVNGSLQMIVGAIMLGIQCILNDFIIWVYKFPW
;
A
#
# COMPACT_ATOMS: atom_id res chain seq x y z
N MET A 1 -18.83 13.07 10.73
CA MET A 1 -17.50 13.50 11.18
C MET A 1 -16.75 13.94 9.94
N GLU A 2 -16.28 15.18 9.92
CA GLU A 2 -15.48 15.70 8.82
C GLU A 2 -14.06 15.10 8.87
N ILE A 3 -13.57 14.58 7.75
CA ILE A 3 -12.22 14.00 7.69
C ILE A 3 -11.24 15.12 7.35
N THR A 4 -10.25 15.33 8.20
CA THR A 4 -9.25 16.41 8.03
C THR A 4 -7.88 15.84 7.68
N LYS A 5 -6.99 16.68 7.12
CA LYS A 5 -5.58 16.35 6.87
C LYS A 5 -4.89 15.76 8.09
N GLU A 6 -5.16 16.32 9.28
CA GLU A 6 -4.61 15.84 10.55
C GLU A 6 -5.06 14.41 10.90
N ILE A 7 -6.33 14.08 10.65
CA ILE A 7 -6.86 12.73 10.87
C ILE A 7 -6.13 11.73 9.94
N VAL A 8 -5.96 12.08 8.66
CA VAL A 8 -5.26 11.19 7.71
C VAL A 8 -3.79 11.03 8.12
N LEU A 9 -3.13 12.11 8.56
CA LEU A 9 -1.75 12.06 9.04
C LEU A 9 -1.62 11.12 10.24
N LYS A 10 -2.45 11.30 11.28
CA LYS A 10 -2.47 10.44 12.47
C LYS A 10 -2.73 8.98 12.11
N PHE A 11 -3.66 8.74 11.18
CA PHE A 11 -3.92 7.39 10.67
C PHE A 11 -2.65 6.76 10.08
N THR A 12 -1.93 7.47 9.20
CA THR A 12 -0.68 6.94 8.62
C THR A 12 0.44 6.76 9.64
N LEU A 13 0.54 7.62 10.65
CA LEU A 13 1.52 7.51 11.73
C LEU A 13 1.26 6.31 12.67
N ILE A 14 0.02 5.81 12.72
CA ILE A 14 -0.34 4.63 13.51
C ILE A 14 -0.23 3.37 12.62
N CYS A 15 -0.92 3.37 11.48
CA CYS A 15 -1.00 2.20 10.61
C CYS A 15 0.32 1.90 9.88
N GLY A 16 1.14 2.91 9.55
CA GLY A 16 2.45 2.71 8.94
C GLY A 16 3.39 1.85 9.80
N PRO A 17 3.66 2.23 11.06
CA PRO A 17 4.42 1.40 11.99
C PRO A 17 3.78 0.04 12.27
N LEU A 18 2.44 -0.08 12.26
CA LEU A 18 1.77 -1.37 12.41
C LEU A 18 2.09 -2.34 11.27
N VAL A 19 2.27 -1.86 10.03
CA VAL A 19 2.76 -2.72 8.94
C VAL A 19 4.13 -3.29 9.31
N LEU A 20 5.09 -2.46 9.75
CA LEU A 20 6.43 -2.95 10.14
C LEU A 20 6.38 -3.90 11.34
N ALA A 21 5.54 -3.58 12.34
CA ALA A 21 5.35 -4.43 13.50
C ALA A 21 4.77 -5.80 13.12
N SER A 22 3.83 -5.85 12.16
CA SER A 22 3.26 -7.11 11.66
C SER A 22 4.32 -8.00 10.99
N TYR A 23 5.29 -7.41 10.29
CA TYR A 23 6.41 -8.16 9.72
C TYR A 23 7.32 -8.74 10.80
N VAL A 24 7.70 -7.94 11.79
CA VAL A 24 8.55 -8.40 12.89
C VAL A 24 7.85 -9.52 13.66
N TYR A 25 6.58 -9.31 14.02
CA TYR A 25 5.79 -10.27 14.76
C TYR A 25 5.58 -11.56 13.95
N GLY A 26 5.01 -11.47 12.76
CA GLY A 26 4.70 -12.62 11.91
C GLY A 26 5.91 -13.49 11.60
N VAL A 27 7.02 -12.88 11.21
CA VAL A 27 8.28 -13.62 10.95
C VAL A 27 8.84 -14.26 12.22
N SER A 28 8.67 -13.63 13.39
CA SER A 28 9.22 -14.15 14.64
C SER A 28 8.49 -15.36 15.21
N HIS A 29 7.21 -15.55 14.88
CA HIS A 29 6.38 -16.63 15.42
C HIS A 29 6.08 -17.75 14.43
N THR A 30 6.34 -17.52 13.13
CA THR A 30 6.27 -18.58 12.11
C THR A 30 7.37 -19.62 12.33
N GLU A 31 7.02 -20.91 12.36
CA GLU A 31 7.98 -22.01 12.55
C GLU A 31 9.05 -22.04 11.43
N ASN A 32 8.64 -21.76 10.19
CA ASN A 32 9.53 -21.71 9.03
C ASN A 32 9.27 -20.45 8.16
N PRO A 33 9.97 -19.33 8.41
CA PRO A 33 9.79 -18.09 7.66
C PRO A 33 10.04 -18.19 6.15
N VAL A 34 10.69 -19.26 5.69
CA VAL A 34 10.89 -19.51 4.26
C VAL A 34 9.56 -19.80 3.55
N GLU A 35 8.57 -20.35 4.25
CA GLU A 35 7.26 -20.70 3.69
C GLU A 35 6.42 -19.47 3.33
N LEU A 36 6.65 -18.33 4.00
CA LEU A 36 6.01 -17.04 3.66
C LEU A 36 6.37 -16.56 2.25
N TRP A 37 7.46 -17.06 1.67
CA TRP A 37 7.82 -16.79 0.27
C TRP A 37 7.06 -17.67 -0.73
N GLY A 38 6.28 -18.66 -0.24
CA GLY A 38 5.62 -19.65 -1.07
C GLY A 38 6.59 -20.33 -2.04
N GLY A 39 6.26 -20.30 -3.33
CA GLY A 39 7.08 -20.85 -4.41
C GLY A 39 8.13 -19.91 -4.99
N ILE A 40 8.41 -18.74 -4.39
CA ILE A 40 9.40 -17.80 -4.90
C ILE A 40 10.82 -18.35 -4.69
N PRO A 41 11.60 -18.58 -5.77
CA PRO A 41 12.95 -19.14 -5.66
C PRO A 41 13.93 -18.12 -5.04
N PRO A 42 15.00 -18.57 -4.37
CA PRO A 42 15.97 -17.67 -3.72
C PRO A 42 16.57 -16.60 -4.64
N SER A 43 16.81 -16.94 -5.92
CA SER A 43 17.34 -15.99 -6.90
C SER A 43 16.43 -14.80 -7.15
N TRP A 44 15.11 -14.94 -6.98
CA TRP A 44 14.15 -13.84 -7.13
C TRP A 44 14.04 -13.00 -5.87
N ARG A 45 14.16 -13.62 -4.69
CA ARG A 45 14.12 -12.92 -3.39
C ARG A 45 15.20 -11.84 -3.28
N VAL A 46 16.38 -12.11 -3.84
CA VAL A 46 17.51 -11.15 -3.92
C VAL A 46 17.11 -9.86 -4.66
N TYR A 47 16.18 -9.92 -5.61
CA TYR A 47 15.66 -8.74 -6.31
C TYR A 47 14.44 -8.14 -5.62
N ILE A 48 13.52 -8.97 -5.11
CA ILE A 48 12.27 -8.51 -4.47
C ILE A 48 12.56 -7.68 -3.21
N VAL A 49 13.50 -8.11 -2.38
CA VAL A 49 13.83 -7.41 -1.12
C VAL A 49 14.24 -5.93 -1.36
N PRO A 50 15.17 -5.61 -2.28
CA PRO A 50 15.42 -4.23 -2.67
C PRO A 50 14.18 -3.44 -3.12
N PHE A 51 13.26 -4.08 -3.86
CA PHE A 51 12.02 -3.43 -4.28
C PHE A 51 11.07 -3.12 -3.12
N MET A 52 11.11 -3.89 -2.02
CA MET A 52 10.38 -3.53 -0.79
C MET A 52 10.87 -2.19 -0.21
N PHE A 53 12.19 -1.97 -0.19
CA PHE A 53 12.75 -0.69 0.26
C PHE A 53 12.45 0.46 -0.72
N ILE A 54 12.48 0.19 -2.02
CA ILE A 54 12.06 1.16 -3.04
C ILE A 54 10.58 1.54 -2.84
N ALA A 55 9.71 0.58 -2.56
CA ALA A 55 8.31 0.85 -2.28
C ALA A 55 8.11 1.66 -0.99
N ALA A 56 8.83 1.33 0.08
CA ALA A 56 8.81 2.12 1.31
C ALA A 56 9.27 3.57 1.08
N LEU A 57 10.34 3.75 0.29
CA LEU A 57 10.80 5.09 -0.11
C LEU A 57 9.74 5.81 -0.95
N GLY A 58 9.12 5.13 -1.91
CA GLY A 58 8.05 5.68 -2.74
C GLY A 58 6.85 6.14 -1.92
N PHE A 59 6.43 5.34 -0.94
CA PHE A 59 5.42 5.71 0.03
C PHE A 59 5.82 6.97 0.82
N LEU A 60 7.06 7.03 1.34
CA LEU A 60 7.53 8.19 2.10
C LEU A 60 7.63 9.46 1.24
N ILE A 61 8.01 9.35 -0.03
CA ILE A 61 8.00 10.48 -0.98
C ILE A 61 6.57 10.99 -1.15
N TYR A 62 5.63 10.11 -1.45
CA TYR A 62 4.22 10.46 -1.62
C TYR A 62 3.66 11.11 -0.34
N TRP A 63 3.91 10.46 0.81
CA TRP A 63 3.49 10.91 2.12
C TRP A 63 4.04 12.29 2.47
N TYR A 64 5.33 12.51 2.22
CA TYR A 64 5.98 13.79 2.51
C TYR A 64 5.38 14.94 1.69
N VAL A 65 5.17 14.72 0.39
CA VAL A 65 4.55 15.72 -0.50
C VAL A 65 3.16 16.10 0.01
N ILE A 66 2.31 15.11 0.26
CA ILE A 66 0.93 15.33 0.68
C ILE A 66 0.81 16.08 2.01
N PHE A 67 1.63 15.71 3.00
CA PHE A 67 1.46 16.28 4.34
C PHE A 67 2.27 17.55 4.57
N PHE A 68 3.40 17.73 3.90
CA PHE A 68 4.34 18.81 4.19
C PHE A 68 4.61 19.77 3.03
N GLN A 69 4.31 19.40 1.78
CA GLN A 69 4.46 20.33 0.63
C GLN A 69 3.13 20.89 0.15
N PHE A 70 2.06 20.10 0.15
CA PHE A 70 0.74 20.57 -0.23
C PHE A 70 0.20 21.56 0.80
N ASP A 71 -0.25 22.72 0.31
CA ASP A 71 -1.10 23.63 1.07
C ASP A 71 -2.51 23.04 1.25
N ASP A 72 -3.33 23.70 2.08
CA ASP A 72 -4.65 23.21 2.43
C ASP A 72 -5.58 23.17 1.21
N SER A 73 -5.48 24.15 0.30
CA SER A 73 -6.26 24.19 -0.94
C SER A 73 -5.90 23.03 -1.88
N SER A 74 -4.60 22.75 -2.09
CA SER A 74 -4.16 21.63 -2.91
C SER A 74 -4.60 20.29 -2.30
N PHE A 75 -4.53 20.16 -0.98
CA PHE A 75 -4.94 18.94 -0.27
C PHE A 75 -6.45 18.69 -0.38
N GLU A 76 -7.28 19.71 -0.12
CA GLU A 76 -8.74 19.61 -0.24
C GLU A 76 -9.17 19.36 -1.70
N SER A 77 -8.38 19.87 -2.65
CA SER A 77 -8.64 19.70 -4.09
C SER A 77 -8.35 18.31 -4.66
N LEU A 78 -7.81 17.39 -3.85
CA LEU A 78 -7.55 16.02 -4.27
C LEU A 78 -8.85 15.35 -4.77
N ARG A 79 -8.83 14.92 -6.02
CA ARG A 79 -10.02 14.44 -6.75
C ARG A 79 -9.66 13.29 -7.67
N TRP A 80 -10.68 12.54 -8.09
CA TRP A 80 -10.51 11.58 -9.17
C TRP A 80 -10.34 12.31 -10.51
N PRO A 81 -9.57 11.77 -11.47
CA PRO A 81 -9.27 12.47 -12.72
C PRO A 81 -10.49 12.89 -13.57
N TRP A 82 -11.65 12.28 -13.32
CA TRP A 82 -12.90 12.46 -14.07
C TRP A 82 -13.98 13.26 -13.32
N ILE A 83 -13.70 13.76 -12.12
CA ILE A 83 -14.64 14.63 -11.38
C ILE A 83 -13.98 15.96 -11.05
N ASP A 84 -14.78 17.01 -10.89
CA ASP A 84 -14.30 18.26 -10.35
C ASP A 84 -14.00 18.14 -8.85
N SER A 85 -13.18 19.06 -8.33
CA SER A 85 -12.92 19.12 -6.90
C SER A 85 -14.19 19.46 -6.14
N ASP A 86 -14.50 18.65 -5.13
CA ASP A 86 -15.65 18.77 -4.24
C ASP A 86 -15.24 18.98 -2.77
N GLY A 87 -13.95 19.25 -2.51
CA GLY A 87 -13.40 19.41 -1.16
C GLY A 87 -13.21 18.10 -0.38
N ASN A 88 -13.59 16.93 -0.92
CA ASN A 88 -13.48 15.65 -0.21
C ASN A 88 -12.10 14.98 -0.34
N GLY A 89 -11.04 15.74 -0.62
CA GLY A 89 -9.69 15.21 -0.82
C GLY A 89 -9.17 14.37 0.34
N ALA A 90 -9.42 14.81 1.58
CA ALA A 90 -9.04 14.10 2.79
C ALA A 90 -9.65 12.69 2.87
N THR A 91 -10.93 12.56 2.55
CA THR A 91 -11.66 11.29 2.56
C THR A 91 -11.11 10.33 1.51
N ARG A 92 -10.87 10.81 0.28
CA ARG A 92 -10.30 9.97 -0.79
C ARG A 92 -8.92 9.45 -0.43
N LEU A 93 -8.09 10.32 0.11
CA LEU A 93 -6.75 9.98 0.55
C LEU A 93 -6.78 8.99 1.72
N LEU A 94 -7.68 9.18 2.69
CA LEU A 94 -7.85 8.24 3.81
C LEU A 94 -8.25 6.85 3.32
N ILE A 95 -9.20 6.75 2.39
CA ILE A 95 -9.61 5.47 1.81
C ILE A 95 -8.43 4.81 1.10
N ALA A 96 -7.69 5.56 0.27
CA ALA A 96 -6.53 5.03 -0.44
C ALA A 96 -5.46 4.51 0.54
N TYR A 97 -5.10 5.28 1.58
CA TYR A 97 -4.16 4.83 2.60
C TYR A 97 -4.69 3.66 3.43
N ALA A 98 -5.98 3.62 3.76
CA ALA A 98 -6.58 2.52 4.50
C ALA A 98 -6.51 1.21 3.71
N LEU A 99 -6.81 1.25 2.41
CA LEU A 99 -6.71 0.11 1.51
C LEU A 99 -5.27 -0.39 1.31
N ILE A 100 -4.28 0.47 1.50
CA ILE A 100 -2.87 0.06 1.49
C ILE A 100 -2.47 -0.50 2.86
N LEU A 101 -2.53 0.34 3.91
CA LEU A 101 -1.88 0.07 5.17
C LEU A 101 -2.57 -1.03 5.99
N ILE A 102 -3.90 -1.07 6.01
CA ILE A 102 -4.61 -2.09 6.81
C ILE A 102 -4.37 -3.49 6.21
N PRO A 103 -4.63 -3.75 4.91
CA PRO A 103 -4.36 -5.07 4.35
C PRO A 103 -2.88 -5.41 4.36
N SER A 104 -1.98 -4.44 4.14
CA SER A 104 -0.52 -4.68 4.24
C SER A 104 -0.10 -5.14 5.63
N ALA A 105 -0.72 -4.64 6.70
CA ALA A 105 -0.45 -5.08 8.07
C ALA A 105 -1.05 -6.47 8.39
N LEU A 106 -2.05 -6.91 7.63
CA LEU A 106 -2.71 -8.20 7.81
C LEU A 106 -2.11 -9.31 6.95
N TRP A 107 -1.38 -8.97 5.89
CA TRP A 107 -0.92 -9.93 4.87
C TRP A 107 -0.12 -11.11 5.43
N ILE A 108 0.84 -10.89 6.34
CA ILE A 108 1.66 -12.00 6.88
C ILE A 108 0.81 -12.93 7.74
N GLU A 109 0.03 -12.39 8.68
CA GLU A 109 -0.86 -13.20 9.53
C GLU A 109 -1.90 -13.97 8.69
N SER A 110 -2.41 -13.33 7.64
CA SER A 110 -3.31 -13.97 6.67
C SER A 110 -2.65 -15.18 6.00
N THR A 111 -1.37 -15.03 5.63
CA THR A 111 -0.59 -16.07 4.96
C THR A 111 -0.26 -17.20 5.92
N ILE A 112 0.16 -16.89 7.15
CA ILE A 112 0.41 -17.88 8.21
C ILE A 112 -0.86 -18.68 8.47
N PHE A 113 -1.99 -18.01 8.65
CA PHE A 113 -3.27 -18.67 8.87
C PHE A 113 -3.65 -19.62 7.73
N HIS A 114 -3.36 -19.26 6.48
CA HIS A 114 -3.57 -20.15 5.33
C HIS A 114 -2.62 -21.36 5.35
N ILE A 115 -1.33 -21.17 5.64
CA ILE A 115 -0.33 -22.26 5.70
C ILE A 115 -0.67 -23.26 6.81
N GLU A 116 -1.15 -22.77 7.95
CA GLU A 116 -1.43 -23.61 9.13
C GLU A 116 -2.81 -24.30 9.08
N ASN A 117 -3.68 -23.97 8.11
CA ASN A 117 -5.04 -24.48 8.06
C ASN A 117 -5.48 -24.90 6.65
N ASP A 118 -6.05 -26.11 6.55
CA ASP A 118 -6.55 -26.69 5.29
C ASP A 118 -7.94 -26.17 4.83
N PHE A 119 -8.37 -24.99 5.31
CA PHE A 119 -9.69 -24.47 4.89
C PHE A 119 -9.64 -23.94 3.45
N SER A 120 -10.58 -24.38 2.61
CA SER A 120 -10.64 -23.99 1.19
C SER A 120 -10.89 -22.49 0.94
N TRP A 121 -11.29 -21.72 1.95
CA TRP A 121 -11.59 -20.29 1.82
C TRP A 121 -10.41 -19.39 2.21
N THR A 122 -9.38 -19.90 2.90
CA THR A 122 -8.23 -19.09 3.33
C THR A 122 -7.46 -18.41 2.19
N PRO A 123 -7.36 -18.96 0.95
CA PRO A 123 -6.77 -18.25 -0.18
C PRO A 123 -7.45 -16.91 -0.49
N ILE A 124 -8.78 -16.84 -0.34
CA ILE A 124 -9.56 -15.61 -0.61
C ILE A 124 -9.11 -14.48 0.31
N LEU A 125 -8.78 -14.81 1.56
CA LEU A 125 -8.35 -13.84 2.55
C LEU A 125 -6.97 -13.27 2.16
N VAL A 126 -6.00 -14.13 1.85
CA VAL A 126 -4.64 -13.70 1.43
C VAL A 126 -4.70 -12.89 0.14
N ILE A 127 -5.31 -13.44 -0.92
CA ILE A 127 -5.42 -12.77 -2.23
C ILE A 127 -6.20 -11.46 -2.09
N GLY A 128 -7.26 -11.46 -1.27
CA GLY A 128 -8.06 -10.29 -0.97
C GLY A 128 -7.23 -9.16 -0.35
N THR A 129 -6.33 -9.47 0.60
CA THR A 129 -5.47 -8.43 1.19
C THR A 129 -4.54 -7.77 0.16
N LEU A 130 -3.89 -8.58 -0.68
CA LEU A 130 -2.98 -8.10 -1.73
C LEU A 130 -3.71 -7.32 -2.83
N PHE A 131 -4.91 -7.77 -3.19
CA PHE A 131 -5.77 -7.08 -4.14
C PHE A 131 -6.23 -5.72 -3.62
N LEU A 132 -6.65 -5.63 -2.35
CA LEU A 132 -7.07 -4.36 -1.74
C LEU A 132 -5.91 -3.36 -1.67
N THR A 133 -4.70 -3.81 -1.32
CA THR A 133 -3.50 -2.97 -1.36
C THR A 133 -3.20 -2.47 -2.77
N SER A 134 -3.37 -3.33 -3.78
CA SER A 134 -3.22 -2.95 -5.18
C SER A 134 -4.23 -1.87 -5.60
N ILE A 135 -5.51 -1.99 -5.21
CA ILE A 135 -6.53 -0.96 -5.44
C ILE A 135 -6.12 0.36 -4.77
N GLY A 136 -5.71 0.30 -3.50
CA GLY A 136 -5.26 1.49 -2.78
C GLY A 136 -4.10 2.21 -3.48
N ASN A 137 -3.13 1.46 -4.00
CA ASN A 137 -2.03 2.03 -4.77
C ASN A 137 -2.48 2.67 -6.09
N VAL A 138 -3.40 2.03 -6.82
CA VAL A 138 -4.01 2.63 -8.02
C VAL A 138 -4.73 3.94 -7.67
N MET A 139 -5.45 3.97 -6.55
CA MET A 139 -6.11 5.20 -6.08
C MET A 139 -5.09 6.31 -5.80
N LEU A 140 -3.97 6.02 -5.14
CA LEU A 140 -2.89 7.00 -4.96
C LEU A 140 -2.34 7.51 -6.30
N GLY A 141 -2.11 6.60 -7.26
CA GLY A 141 -1.67 6.98 -8.60
C GLY A 141 -2.67 7.90 -9.32
N LEU A 142 -3.97 7.64 -9.20
CA LEU A 142 -5.04 8.46 -9.78
C LEU A 142 -5.11 9.86 -9.14
N LEU A 143 -4.98 9.95 -7.81
CA LEU A 143 -4.92 11.23 -7.10
C LEU A 143 -3.69 12.03 -7.53
N ALA A 144 -2.52 11.40 -7.57
CA ALA A 144 -1.28 12.03 -8.05
C ALA A 144 -1.39 12.53 -9.50
N TYR A 145 -2.00 11.72 -10.38
CA TYR A 145 -2.22 12.10 -11.76
C TYR A 145 -3.17 13.30 -11.89
N SER A 146 -4.24 13.36 -11.07
CA SER A 146 -5.12 14.53 -11.05
C SER A 146 -4.36 15.79 -10.61
N SER A 147 -3.62 15.72 -9.50
CA SER A 147 -2.80 16.85 -9.03
C SER A 147 -1.77 17.31 -10.05
N TYR A 148 -1.20 16.38 -10.83
CA TYR A 148 -0.29 16.70 -11.91
C TYR A 148 -0.98 17.46 -13.04
N ARG A 149 -2.19 17.04 -13.44
CA ARG A 149 -3.00 17.77 -14.43
C ARG A 149 -3.39 19.17 -13.96
N ASP A 150 -3.58 19.32 -12.65
CA ASP A 150 -3.94 20.59 -12.02
C ASP A 150 -2.72 21.49 -11.77
N GLY A 151 -1.50 21.05 -12.16
CA GLY A 151 -0.27 21.84 -12.04
C GLY A 151 0.23 22.00 -10.61
N VAL A 152 -0.24 21.16 -9.68
CA VAL A 152 0.14 21.22 -8.27
C VAL A 152 1.61 20.82 -8.10
N ASN A 153 2.37 21.64 -7.38
CA ASN A 153 3.78 21.39 -7.12
C ASN A 153 3.96 20.12 -6.27
N GLY A 154 4.94 19.28 -6.59
CA GLY A 154 5.14 17.98 -5.91
C GLY A 154 4.35 16.80 -6.50
N SER A 155 3.39 17.04 -7.39
CA SER A 155 2.55 15.99 -7.99
C SER A 155 3.33 14.94 -8.79
N LEU A 156 4.41 15.33 -9.48
CA LEU A 156 5.27 14.39 -10.20
C LEU A 156 5.97 13.43 -9.23
N GLN A 157 6.42 13.91 -8.07
CA GLN A 157 7.01 13.12 -7.02
C GLN A 157 5.99 12.12 -6.43
N MET A 158 4.72 12.52 -6.33
CA MET A 158 3.65 11.59 -5.96
C MET A 158 3.46 10.49 -7.01
N ILE A 159 3.49 10.81 -8.31
CA ILE A 159 3.41 9.80 -9.37
C ILE A 159 4.57 8.82 -9.26
N VAL A 160 5.80 9.33 -9.11
CA VAL A 160 7.00 8.50 -8.91
C VAL A 160 6.84 7.60 -7.68
N GLY A 161 6.37 8.16 -6.56
CA GLY A 161 6.12 7.41 -5.34
C GLY A 161 5.09 6.29 -5.51
N ALA A 162 3.98 6.55 -6.21
CA ALA A 162 2.94 5.57 -6.51
C ALA A 162 3.42 4.46 -7.47
N ILE A 163 4.30 4.79 -8.42
CA ILE A 163 4.93 3.79 -9.30
C ILE A 163 5.88 2.90 -8.50
N MET A 164 6.75 3.50 -7.68
CA MET A 164 7.69 2.77 -6.82
C MET A 164 6.96 1.81 -5.89
N LEU A 165 5.87 2.27 -5.26
CA LEU A 165 5.02 1.44 -4.42
C LEU A 165 4.32 0.33 -5.23
N GLY A 166 3.78 0.68 -6.41
CA GLY A 166 3.08 -0.25 -7.30
C GLY A 166 3.94 -1.40 -7.82
N ILE A 167 5.23 -1.17 -8.05
CA ILE A 167 6.15 -2.26 -8.45
C ILE A 167 6.17 -3.35 -7.38
N GLN A 168 6.22 -2.99 -6.11
CA GLN A 168 6.18 -3.98 -5.04
C GLN A 168 4.77 -4.54 -4.84
N CYS A 169 3.79 -3.70 -4.52
CA CYS A 169 2.50 -4.21 -4.04
C CYS A 169 1.62 -4.82 -5.14
N ILE A 170 1.75 -4.34 -6.38
CA ILE A 170 0.98 -4.89 -7.51
C ILE A 170 1.80 -5.97 -8.22
N LEU A 171 3.00 -5.65 -8.72
CA LEU A 171 3.75 -6.62 -9.54
C LEU A 171 4.34 -7.75 -8.71
N ASN A 172 5.13 -7.44 -7.69
CA ASN A 172 5.83 -8.46 -6.90
C ASN A 172 4.86 -9.23 -5.99
N ASP A 173 4.00 -8.53 -5.25
CA ASP A 173 3.14 -9.17 -4.26
C ASP A 173 1.85 -9.69 -4.91
N PHE A 174 1.01 -8.83 -5.49
CA PHE A 174 -0.28 -9.29 -5.98
C PHE A 174 -0.21 -10.19 -7.24
N ILE A 175 0.71 -9.94 -8.17
CA ILE A 175 0.79 -10.74 -9.41
C ILE A 175 1.77 -11.91 -9.22
N ILE A 176 3.04 -11.62 -8.96
CA ILE A 176 4.10 -12.64 -8.97
C ILE A 176 3.96 -13.59 -7.79
N TRP A 177 3.82 -13.08 -6.57
CA TRP A 177 3.73 -13.92 -5.37
C TRP A 177 2.44 -14.76 -5.40
N VAL A 178 1.27 -14.18 -5.70
CA VAL A 178 0.02 -14.95 -5.83
C VAL A 178 0.11 -16.05 -6.89
N TYR A 179 0.71 -15.77 -8.05
CA TYR A 179 0.88 -16.78 -9.10
C TYR A 179 1.83 -17.92 -8.69
N LYS A 180 2.83 -17.61 -7.85
CA LYS A 180 3.85 -18.57 -7.41
C LYS A 180 3.49 -19.28 -6.11
N PHE A 181 2.51 -18.79 -5.36
CA PHE A 181 2.12 -19.41 -4.11
C PHE A 181 1.41 -20.76 -4.36
N PRO A 182 1.77 -21.83 -3.64
CA PRO A 182 1.14 -23.14 -3.80
C PRO A 182 -0.17 -23.22 -3.01
N TRP A 183 -1.24 -22.65 -3.56
CA TRP A 183 -2.59 -22.62 -2.98
C TRP A 183 -3.22 -24.00 -2.75
#